data_AF-A0A950NIF5-F1
#
_entry.id   AF-A0A950NIF5-F1
#
_cell.length_a   1.000
_cell.length_b   1.000
_cell.length_c   1.000
_cell.angle_alpha   90.00
_cell.angle_beta   90.00
_cell.angle_gamma   90.00
#
_symmetry.space_group_name_H-M   'P 1'
#
loop_
_entity.id
_entity.type
_entity.pdbx_description
1 polymer ?
#
loop_
_entity_poly.entity_id
_entity_poly.type
_entity_poly.pdbx_seq_one_letter_code
_entity_poly.pdbx_strand_id
1 'polypeptide(L)' 'MAENVRVGPFCVIGAEVEIGPGTELLSHVVIAGRTVIGEACRIYPFASLGHAPQDLKY' A
#
# COMPACT_ATOMS: atom_id res chain seq x y z
N MET A 1 -2.95 -5.39 -9.19
CA MET A 1 -1.51 -5.48 -8.85
C MET A 1 -0.74 -5.85 -10.11
N ALA A 2 0.43 -5.26 -10.31
CA ALA A 2 1.30 -5.57 -11.46
C ALA A 2 2.18 -6.82 -11.24
N GLU A 3 2.97 -7.18 -12.25
CA GLU A 3 3.91 -8.31 -12.18
C GLU A 3 5.01 -8.10 -11.12
N ASN A 4 5.49 -9.21 -10.55
CA ASN A 4 6.60 -9.23 -9.58
C ASN A 4 6.39 -8.39 -8.30
N VAL A 5 5.15 -8.05 -7.94
CA VAL A 5 4.84 -7.45 -6.65
C VAL A 5 4.98 -8.49 -5.53
N ARG A 6 5.70 -8.13 -4.47
CA ARG A 6 5.90 -8.97 -3.29
C ARG A 6 5.10 -8.41 -2.13
N VAL A 7 4.27 -9.25 -1.50
CA VAL A 7 3.47 -8.87 -0.33
C VAL A 7 3.87 -9.72 0.85
N GLY A 8 4.42 -9.07 1.88
CA GLY A 8 4.78 -9.69 3.14
C GLY A 8 3.55 -10.10 3.95
N PRO A 9 3.75 -10.93 4.99
CA PRO A 9 2.64 -11.44 5.79
C PRO A 9 1.89 -10.31 6.50
N PHE A 10 0.58 -10.49 6.66
CA PHE A 10 -0.32 -9.57 7.37
C PHE A 10 -0.43 -8.16 6.78
N CYS A 11 -0.07 -7.97 5.50
CA CYS A 11 -0.43 -6.74 4.81
C CYS A 11 -1.94 -6.66 4.57
N VAL A 12 -2.47 -5.43 4.58
CA VAL A 12 -3.86 -5.14 4.21
C VAL A 12 -3.83 -4.16 3.04
N ILE A 13 -4.44 -4.55 1.92
CA ILE A 13 -4.47 -3.77 0.69
C ILE A 13 -5.94 -3.51 0.34
N GLY A 14 -6.32 -2.24 0.24
CA GLY A 14 -7.66 -1.80 -0.14
C GLY A 14 -8.03 -2.13 -1.59
N ALA A 15 -9.33 -2.21 -1.88
CA ALA A 15 -9.83 -2.61 -3.19
C ALA A 15 -9.50 -1.64 -4.34
N GLU A 16 -9.31 -0.36 -4.03
CA GLU A 16 -8.95 0.71 -4.99
C GLU A 16 -7.46 1.01 -5.02
N VAL A 17 -6.62 0.11 -4.47
CA VAL A 17 -5.16 0.28 -4.44
C VAL A 17 -4.51 -0.30 -5.70
N GLU A 18 -3.69 0.51 -6.35
CA GLU A 18 -2.85 0.10 -7.47
C GLU A 18 -1.39 0.01 -7.03
N ILE A 19 -0.70 -1.06 -7.43
CA ILE A 19 0.70 -1.30 -7.06
C ILE A 19 1.49 -1.65 -8.33
N GLY A 20 2.48 -0.81 -8.64
CA GLY A 20 3.38 -0.94 -9.77
C GLY A 20 4.36 -2.11 -9.67
N PRO A 21 4.98 -2.51 -10.79
CA PRO A 21 5.78 -3.72 -10.88
C PRO A 21 7.04 -3.69 -10.01
N GLY A 22 7.44 -4.85 -9.52
CA GLY A 22 8.65 -5.01 -8.69
C GLY A 22 8.58 -4.37 -7.30
N THR A 23 7.43 -3.83 -6.90
CA THR A 23 7.24 -3.25 -5.57
C THR A 23 7.15 -4.33 -4.49
N GLU A 24 7.78 -4.06 -3.34
CA GLU A 24 7.84 -4.94 -2.18
C GLU A 24 7.18 -4.28 -0.97
N LEU A 25 6.10 -4.88 -0.48
CA LEU A 25 5.49 -4.56 0.81
C LEU A 25 6.04 -5.52 1.86
N LEU A 26 6.69 -5.01 2.90
CA LEU A 26 7.11 -5.83 4.05
C LEU A 26 5.90 -6.09 4.97
N SER A 27 6.09 -6.92 6.00
CA SER A 27 4.98 -7.36 6.85
C SER A 27 4.21 -6.20 7.50
N HIS A 28 2.91 -6.38 7.73
CA HIS A 28 2.06 -5.39 8.41
C HIS A 28 1.98 -4.00 7.74
N VAL A 29 2.15 -3.91 6.43
CA VAL A 29 1.84 -2.68 5.67
C VAL A 29 0.33 -2.58 5.44
N VAL A 30 -0.24 -1.39 5.66
CA VAL A 30 -1.65 -1.10 5.39
C VAL A 30 -1.74 0.00 4.33
N ILE A 31 -2.40 -0.30 3.21
CA ILE A 31 -2.67 0.66 2.14
C ILE A 31 -4.18 0.71 1.90
N ALA A 32 -4.76 1.90 1.99
CA ALA A 32 -6.19 2.13 1.90
C ALA A 32 -6.54 3.18 0.83
N GLY A 33 -7.84 3.36 0.58
CA GLY A 33 -8.37 4.38 -0.32
C GLY A 33 -7.94 4.24 -1.78
N ARG A 34 -8.07 5.34 -2.53
CA ARG A 34 -7.58 5.48 -3.90
C ARG A 34 -6.09 5.83 -3.88
N THR A 35 -5.25 4.81 -3.81
CA THR A 35 -3.80 4.97 -3.65
C THR A 35 -3.07 4.27 -4.78
N VAL A 36 -2.15 4.98 -5.42
CA VAL A 36 -1.24 4.44 -6.45
C VAL A 36 0.16 4.38 -5.87
N ILE A 37 0.71 3.17 -5.77
CA ILE A 37 2.13 2.95 -5.49
C ILE A 37 2.85 2.70 -6.82
N GLY A 38 3.94 3.43 -7.05
CA GLY A 38 4.76 3.30 -8.24
C GLY A 38 5.50 1.96 -8.36
N GLU A 39 6.42 1.89 -9.30
CA GLU A 39 7.29 0.72 -9.52
C GLU A 39 8.50 0.70 -8.58
N ALA A 40 9.06 -0.50 -8.36
CA ALA A 40 10.30 -0.73 -7.61
C ALA A 40 10.35 -0.06 -6.21
N CYS A 41 9.20 0.13 -5.59
CA CYS A 41 9.11 0.70 -4.25
C CYS A 41 9.36 -0.38 -3.19
N ARG A 42 9.91 0.02 -2.04
CA ARG A 42 10.01 -0.84 -0.85
C ARG A 42 9.32 -0.16 0.33
N ILE A 43 8.23 -0.74 0.81
CA ILE A 43 7.42 -0.20 1.91
C ILE A 43 7.63 -1.05 3.16
N TYR A 44 8.13 -0.41 4.22
CA TYR A 44 8.56 -1.08 5.45
C TYR A 44 7.40 -1.32 6.43
N PRO A 45 7.59 -2.23 7.42
CA PRO A 45 6.51 -2.62 8.32
C PRO A 45 5.85 -1.45 9.04
N PHE A 46 4.54 -1.60 9.29
CA PHE A 46 3.70 -0.64 9.99
C PHE A 46 3.48 0.70 9.27
N ALA A 47 3.88 0.81 8.00
CA ALA A 47 3.47 1.92 7.16
C ALA A 47 1.95 1.89 6.95
N SER A 48 1.32 3.06 7.10
CA SER A 48 -0.12 3.28 6.94
C SER A 48 -0.30 4.38 5.89
N LEU A 49 -0.82 4.01 4.71
CA LEU A 49 -0.86 4.86 3.53
C LEU A 49 -2.28 4.96 2.96
N GLY A 50 -2.69 6.16 2.53
CA GLY A 50 -3.96 6.35 1.82
C GLY A 50 -5.23 6.30 2.68
N HIS A 51 -5.09 6.38 4.01
CA HIS A 51 -6.24 6.50 4.90
C HIS A 51 -6.92 7.87 4.76
N ALA A 52 -8.15 7.96 5.27
CA ALA A 52 -8.85 9.22 5.41
C ALA A 52 -7.97 10.25 6.15
N PRO A 53 -7.97 11.52 5.72
CA PRO A 53 -7.26 12.58 6.43
C PRO A 53 -7.85 12.75 7.82
N GLN A 54 -7.04 13.25 8.74
CA GLN A 54 -7.45 13.57 10.11
C GLN A 54 -8.10 14.96 10.20
N ASP A 55 -8.72 15.41 9.11
CA ASP A 55 -9.44 16.68 9.06
C ASP A 55 -10.86 16.50 9.59
N LEU A 56 -11.34 17.46 10.39
CA LEU A 56 -12.64 17.36 11.07
C LEU A 56 -13.84 17.55 10.14
N LYS A 57 -13.63 18.02 8.91
CA LYS A 57 -14.69 18.33 7.94
C LYS A 57 -14.70 17.38 6.75
N TYR A 58 -13.84 16.37 6.78
CA TYR A 58 -13.70 15.36 5.74
C TYR A 58 -14.86 14.36 5.74
#